data_AF-A0A957UPW4-F1
#
_entry.id   AF-A0A957UPW4-F1
#
_cell.length_a   1.000
_cell.length_b   1.000
_cell.length_c   1.000
_cell.angle_alpha   90.00
_cell.angle_beta   90.00
_cell.angle_gamma   90.00
#
_symmetry.space_group_name_H-M   'P 1'
#
loop_
_entity.id
_entity.type
_entity.pdbx_description
1 polymer ?
#
loop_
_entity_poly.entity_id
_entity_poly.type
_entity_poly.pdbx_seq_one_letter_code
_entity_poly.pdbx_strand_id
1 'polypeptide(L)'
;EVRSLAIDESQQGKGLGGEIVLALVALAREQGFKQVCALTLRENFFIRLGFDLVDRWSISPKVWQACIYCPKFHRCDEVAVLMNLAPQTEKAGNVNQPAAWNKLLKWKEWQPLKLAYQQKQAIRFEDELIPSPPQSKNGKG
;
A
#
# COMPACT_ATOMS: atom_id res chain seq x y z
N GLU A 1 19.19 4.07 5.40
CA GLU A 1 18.88 5.34 4.72
C GLU A 1 20.16 5.85 4.08
N VAL A 2 20.12 6.17 2.78
CA VAL A 2 21.19 6.91 2.11
C VAL A 2 20.99 8.39 2.42
N ARG A 3 22.01 9.05 2.97
CA ARG A 3 21.98 10.44 3.40
C ARG A 3 23.23 11.19 2.96
N SER A 4 23.14 12.51 2.88
CA SER A 4 24.29 13.39 2.61
C SER A 4 25.06 13.06 1.33
N LEU A 5 24.39 12.53 0.30
CA LEU A 5 24.99 12.28 -1.00
C LEU A 5 25.15 13.62 -1.74
N ALA A 6 26.38 13.94 -2.13
CA ALA A 6 26.71 15.10 -2.94
C ALA A 6 27.81 14.73 -3.95
N ILE A 7 27.74 15.30 -5.15
CA ILE A 7 28.76 15.17 -6.20
C ILE A 7 29.17 16.58 -6.58
N ASP A 8 30.48 16.81 -6.64
CA ASP A 8 31.06 18.06 -7.14
C ASP A 8 30.45 18.43 -8.50
N GLU A 9 30.11 19.70 -8.69
CA GLU A 9 29.39 20.17 -9.89
C GLU A 9 30.12 19.82 -11.19
N SER A 10 31.46 19.87 -11.20
CA SER A 10 32.29 19.51 -12.37
C SER A 10 32.26 18.02 -12.71
N GLN A 11 31.75 17.20 -11.80
CA GLN A 11 31.70 15.74 -11.91
C GLN A 11 30.27 15.21 -12.07
N GLN A 12 29.25 16.07 -12.05
CA GLN A 12 27.87 15.69 -12.28
C GLN A 12 27.64 15.22 -13.73
N GLY A 13 26.60 14.40 -13.94
CA GLY A 13 26.26 13.84 -15.26
C GLY A 13 27.12 12.65 -15.70
N LYS A 14 28.18 12.31 -14.96
CA LYS A 14 29.11 11.21 -15.29
C LYS A 14 28.75 9.84 -14.70
N GLY A 15 27.59 9.72 -14.05
CA GLY A 15 27.14 8.46 -13.42
C GLY A 15 27.65 8.21 -11.99
N LEU A 16 28.63 8.98 -11.51
CA LEU A 16 29.27 8.79 -10.19
C LEU A 16 28.30 8.70 -9.00
N GLY A 17 27.28 9.57 -8.97
CA GLY A 17 26.27 9.51 -7.91
C GLY A 17 25.53 8.17 -7.89
N GLY A 18 25.23 7.61 -9.07
CA GLY A 18 24.60 6.30 -9.20
C GLY A 18 25.52 5.18 -8.74
N GLU A 19 26.80 5.22 -9.12
CA GLU A 19 27.80 4.25 -8.67
C GLU A 19 27.93 4.21 -7.15
N ILE A 20 28.00 5.39 -6.49
CA ILE A 20 28.05 5.48 -5.03
C ILE A 20 26.80 4.86 -4.40
N VAL A 21 25.60 5.21 -4.89
CA VAL A 21 24.35 4.68 -4.33
C VAL A 21 24.27 3.16 -4.51
N LEU A 22 24.63 2.64 -5.67
CA LEU A 22 24.61 1.19 -5.93
C LEU A 22 25.63 0.44 -5.08
N ALA A 23 26.81 1.02 -4.84
CA ALA A 23 27.79 0.45 -3.92
C ALA A 23 27.26 0.41 -2.47
N LEU A 24 26.59 1.47 -2.02
CA LEU A 24 25.94 1.49 -0.70
C LEU A 24 24.80 0.47 -0.60
N VAL A 25 24.03 0.28 -1.67
CA VAL A 25 22.99 -0.76 -1.74
C VAL A 25 23.60 -2.16 -1.66
N ALA A 26 24.71 -2.42 -2.36
CA ALA A 26 25.43 -3.69 -2.28
C ALA A 26 25.93 -3.96 -0.86
N LEU A 27 26.59 -2.97 -0.23
CA LEU A 27 27.04 -3.06 1.16
C LEU A 27 25.86 -3.34 2.11
N ALA A 28 24.72 -2.67 1.90
CA ALA A 28 23.53 -2.91 2.71
C ALA A 28 22.99 -4.35 2.56
N ARG A 29 23.04 -4.93 1.35
CA ARG A 29 22.69 -6.34 1.14
C ARG A 29 23.63 -7.27 1.89
N GLU A 30 24.93 -7.04 1.79
CA GLU A 30 25.96 -7.84 2.48
C GLU A 30 25.79 -7.81 4.00
N GLN A 31 25.40 -6.66 4.55
CA GLN A 31 25.13 -6.48 5.97
C GLN A 31 23.75 -6.99 6.40
N GLY A 32 22.95 -7.56 5.49
CA GLY A 32 21.66 -8.18 5.79
C GLY A 32 20.51 -7.19 6.02
N PHE A 33 20.64 -5.93 5.58
CA PHE A 33 19.54 -4.98 5.64
C PHE A 33 18.39 -5.43 4.71
N LYS A 34 17.16 -5.25 5.17
CA LYS A 34 15.96 -5.61 4.40
C LYS A 34 15.55 -4.54 3.40
N GLN A 35 15.91 -3.29 3.64
CA GLN A 35 15.45 -2.14 2.86
C GLN A 35 16.50 -1.03 2.88
N VAL A 36 16.58 -0.29 1.78
CA VAL A 36 17.32 0.97 1.67
C VAL A 36 16.33 2.05 1.26
N CYS A 37 16.44 3.24 1.85
CA CYS A 37 15.56 4.36 1.54
C CYS A 37 16.34 5.67 1.46
N ALA A 38 15.71 6.70 0.91
CA ALA A 38 16.20 8.07 0.94
C ALA A 38 15.02 9.07 0.96
N LEU A 39 15.24 10.24 1.55
CA LEU A 39 14.42 11.43 1.33
C LEU A 39 15.15 12.32 0.31
N THR A 40 14.45 12.77 -0.73
CA THR A 40 15.11 13.44 -1.87
C THR A 40 14.22 14.43 -2.60
N LEU A 41 14.85 15.41 -3.24
CA LEU A 41 14.23 16.30 -4.25
C LEU A 41 14.43 15.79 -5.69
N ARG A 42 15.06 14.63 -5.86
CA ARG A 42 15.47 14.08 -7.16
C ARG A 42 14.98 12.64 -7.31
N GLU A 43 13.68 12.37 -7.19
CA GLU A 43 13.17 10.99 -7.22
C GLU A 43 13.55 10.24 -8.50
N ASN A 44 13.51 10.91 -9.66
CA ASN A 44 13.85 10.30 -10.94
C ASN A 44 15.29 9.76 -10.97
N PHE A 45 16.22 10.33 -10.20
CA PHE A 45 17.57 9.78 -10.06
C PHE A 45 17.56 8.41 -9.37
N PHE A 46 16.80 8.26 -8.28
CA PHE A 46 16.70 6.99 -7.55
C PHE A 46 15.82 5.96 -8.28
N ILE A 47 14.74 6.38 -8.95
CA ILE A 47 13.88 5.50 -9.73
C ILE A 47 14.69 4.77 -10.82
N ARG A 48 15.59 5.49 -11.50
CA ARG A 48 16.50 4.88 -12.49
C ARG A 48 17.46 3.84 -11.90
N LEU A 49 17.71 3.88 -10.59
CA LEU A 49 18.54 2.91 -9.87
C LEU A 49 17.72 1.74 -9.32
N GLY A 50 16.40 1.70 -9.56
CA GLY A 50 15.51 0.63 -9.11
C GLY A 50 14.86 0.86 -7.75
N PHE A 51 14.78 2.11 -7.28
CA PHE A 51 13.98 2.47 -6.10
C PHE A 51 12.54 2.76 -6.51
N ASP A 52 11.60 2.44 -5.63
CA ASP A 52 10.20 2.79 -5.77
C ASP A 52 9.87 4.08 -5.00
N LEU A 53 8.95 4.90 -5.53
CA LEU A 53 8.35 5.99 -4.77
C LEU A 53 7.42 5.39 -3.71
N VAL A 54 7.54 5.84 -2.46
CA VAL A 54 6.72 5.35 -1.36
C VAL A 54 6.16 6.48 -0.52
N ASP A 55 5.11 6.19 0.24
CA ASP A 55 4.61 7.14 1.24
C ASP A 55 5.68 7.37 2.33
N ARG A 56 5.86 8.62 2.77
CA ARG A 56 6.88 8.98 3.77
C ARG A 56 6.72 8.20 5.08
N TRP A 57 5.48 7.92 5.48
CA TRP A 57 5.15 7.21 6.73
C TRP A 57 5.35 5.70 6.62
N SER A 58 5.50 5.17 5.41
CA SER A 58 5.83 3.77 5.17
C SER A 58 7.31 3.43 5.48
N ILE A 59 8.17 4.43 5.57
CA ILE A 59 9.56 4.25 6.01
C ILE A 59 9.61 4.01 7.52
N SER A 60 10.60 3.24 7.99
CA SER A 60 10.87 2.99 9.41
C SER A 60 10.76 4.28 10.27
N PRO A 61 10.08 4.22 11.44
CA PRO A 61 9.88 5.37 12.33
C PRO A 61 11.11 6.18 12.67
N LYS A 62 12.26 5.51 12.80
CA LYS A 62 13.55 6.16 13.08
C LYS A 62 13.93 7.24 12.06
N VAL A 63 13.47 7.13 10.81
CA VAL A 63 13.80 8.09 9.74
C VAL A 63 12.91 9.33 9.82
N TRP A 64 11.59 9.15 9.87
CA TRP A 64 10.67 10.29 9.87
C TRP A 64 10.53 10.96 11.25
N GLN A 65 11.01 10.37 12.34
CA GLN A 65 11.09 11.06 13.64
C GLN A 65 11.88 12.37 13.56
N ALA A 66 12.94 12.43 12.73
CA ALA A 66 13.67 13.67 12.48
C ALA A 66 12.81 14.74 11.79
N CYS A 67 11.79 14.33 11.02
CA CYS A 67 10.87 15.27 10.37
C CYS A 67 9.98 16.01 11.37
N ILE A 68 9.67 15.42 12.54
CA ILE A 68 8.77 16.03 13.54
C ILE A 68 9.30 17.39 14.02
N TYR A 69 10.62 17.51 14.14
CA TYR A 69 11.30 18.74 14.57
C TYR A 69 11.77 19.61 13.40
N CYS A 70 11.44 19.23 12.17
CA CYS A 70 11.89 19.95 10.98
C CYS A 70 11.10 21.27 10.83
N PRO A 71 11.77 22.44 10.73
CA PRO A 71 11.09 23.71 10.49
C PRO A 71 10.30 23.73 9.17
N LYS A 72 10.70 22.90 8.21
CA LYS A 72 10.03 22.75 6.92
C LYS A 72 8.95 21.67 6.91
N PHE A 73 8.59 21.05 8.04
CA PHE A 73 7.69 19.88 8.06
C PHE A 73 6.41 20.07 7.23
N HIS A 74 5.71 21.20 7.39
CA HIS A 74 4.48 21.52 6.65
C HIS A 74 4.67 21.98 5.20
N ARG A 75 5.92 22.19 4.76
CA ARG A 75 6.32 22.66 3.43
C ARG A 75 7.54 21.90 2.93
N CYS A 76 7.62 20.61 3.25
CA CYS A 76 8.78 19.79 2.93
C CYS A 76 8.55 19.17 1.55
N ASP A 77 9.34 19.61 0.57
CA ASP A 77 9.20 19.18 -0.82
C ASP A 77 9.94 17.87 -1.12
N GLU A 78 10.61 17.29 -0.12
CA GLU A 78 11.27 16.00 -0.26
C GLU A 78 10.24 14.86 -0.37
N VAL A 79 10.50 13.93 -1.28
CA VAL A 79 9.74 12.68 -1.41
C VAL A 79 10.53 11.50 -0.88
N ALA A 80 9.83 10.44 -0.55
CA ALA A 80 10.39 9.20 -0.03
C ALA A 80 10.57 8.17 -1.14
N VAL A 81 11.76 7.58 -1.24
CA VAL A 81 12.06 6.46 -2.12
C VAL A 81 12.60 5.28 -1.33
N LEU A 82 12.27 4.06 -1.75
CA LEU A 82 12.64 2.83 -1.06
C LEU A 82 12.95 1.71 -2.05
N MET A 83 14.00 0.96 -1.76
CA MET A 83 14.35 -0.29 -2.43
C MET A 83 14.26 -1.43 -1.42
N ASN A 84 13.44 -2.43 -1.75
CA ASN A 84 13.38 -3.67 -0.98
C ASN A 84 14.59 -4.55 -1.35
N LEU A 85 15.35 -4.96 -0.33
CA LEU A 85 16.51 -5.83 -0.47
C LEU A 85 16.23 -7.26 0.00
N ALA A 86 15.12 -7.48 0.71
CA ALA A 86 14.72 -8.82 1.07
C ALA A 86 14.51 -9.64 -0.21
N PRO A 87 14.98 -10.89 -0.26
CA PRO A 87 14.63 -11.76 -1.37
C PRO A 87 13.11 -11.76 -1.49
N GLN A 88 12.62 -11.46 -2.68
CA GLN A 88 11.22 -11.68 -3.02
C GLN A 88 11.05 -13.19 -2.86
N THR A 89 10.60 -13.66 -1.69
CA THR A 89 10.05 -15.00 -1.60
C THR A 89 8.89 -14.94 -2.56
N GLU A 90 9.13 -15.46 -3.76
CA GLU A 90 8.09 -15.63 -4.74
C GLU A 90 6.94 -16.24 -3.99
N LYS A 91 5.83 -15.49 -3.87
CA LYS A 91 4.59 -16.15 -3.55
C LYS A 91 4.49 -17.17 -4.67
N ALA A 92 4.64 -18.45 -4.33
CA ALA A 92 4.15 -19.55 -5.13
C ALA A 92 2.61 -19.40 -5.19
N GLY A 93 2.16 -18.35 -5.88
CA GLY A 93 0.80 -18.15 -6.30
C GLY A 93 0.61 -19.08 -7.48
N ASN A 94 0.45 -20.37 -7.19
CA ASN A 94 -0.40 -21.18 -8.03
C ASN A 94 -1.79 -20.56 -7.93
N VAL A 95 -2.19 -19.75 -8.91
CA VAL A 95 -3.51 -19.11 -8.99
C VAL A 95 -4.62 -20.14 -9.32
N ASN A 96 -4.38 -21.44 -9.10
CA ASN A 96 -5.37 -22.49 -9.28
C ASN A 96 -5.57 -23.41 -8.06
N GLN A 97 -5.27 -22.92 -6.86
CA GLN A 97 -5.63 -23.62 -5.62
C GLN A 97 -6.74 -22.85 -4.89
N PRO A 98 -7.95 -23.42 -4.69
CA PRO A 98 -8.92 -22.80 -3.81
C PRO A 98 -8.29 -22.71 -2.43
N ALA A 99 -8.34 -21.52 -1.83
CA ALA A 99 -7.74 -21.21 -0.55
C ALA A 99 -7.91 -22.40 0.40
N ALA A 100 -6.81 -23.04 0.80
CA ALA A 100 -6.85 -24.10 1.78
C ALA A 100 -7.23 -23.46 3.12
N TRP A 101 -8.53 -23.43 3.39
CA TRP A 101 -9.10 -22.90 4.62
C TRP A 101 -8.54 -23.67 5.81
N ASN A 102 -8.05 -22.89 6.78
CA ASN A 102 -7.49 -23.28 8.06
C ASN A 102 -8.20 -24.50 8.70
N LYS A 103 -7.41 -25.48 9.17
CA LYS A 103 -7.83 -26.54 10.11
C LYS A 103 -8.34 -26.02 11.47
N LEU A 104 -8.32 -24.70 11.69
CA LEU A 104 -8.64 -24.02 12.95
C LEU A 104 -10.01 -23.31 12.96
N LEU A 105 -10.72 -23.24 11.83
CA LEU A 105 -12.06 -22.63 11.78
C LEU A 105 -13.11 -23.73 11.62
N LYS A 106 -13.74 -24.15 12.72
CA LYS A 106 -14.88 -25.09 12.68
C LYS A 106 -16.12 -24.37 12.15
N TRP A 107 -16.31 -24.47 10.83
CA TRP A 107 -17.34 -23.80 10.03
C TRP A 107 -18.82 -24.12 10.39
N LYS A 108 -19.12 -25.04 11.31
CA LYS A 108 -20.52 -25.36 11.67
C LYS A 108 -21.21 -24.28 12.53
N GLU A 109 -20.47 -23.35 13.12
CA GLU A 109 -21.00 -22.40 14.11
C GLU A 109 -21.43 -21.03 13.50
N TRP A 110 -21.24 -20.82 12.19
CA TRP A 110 -21.52 -19.53 11.51
C TRP A 110 -22.80 -19.48 10.67
N GLN A 111 -23.61 -20.54 10.64
CA GLN A 111 -24.90 -20.52 9.92
C GLN A 111 -25.88 -19.44 10.41
N PRO A 112 -26.01 -19.13 11.72
CA PRO A 112 -26.95 -18.12 12.19
C PRO A 112 -26.60 -16.69 11.74
N LEU A 113 -25.30 -16.35 11.66
CA LEU A 113 -24.82 -15.02 11.26
C LEU A 113 -25.05 -14.75 9.76
N LYS A 114 -25.00 -15.79 8.93
CA LYS A 114 -25.27 -15.67 7.49
C LYS A 114 -26.74 -15.34 7.20
N LEU A 115 -27.66 -15.92 7.98
CA LEU A 115 -29.10 -15.66 7.88
C LEU A 115 -29.44 -14.20 8.27
N ALA A 116 -28.83 -13.72 9.36
CA ALA A 116 -29.01 -12.33 9.83
C ALA A 116 -28.47 -11.29 8.83
N TYR A 117 -27.41 -11.61 8.09
CA TYR A 117 -26.84 -10.72 7.09
C TYR A 117 -27.69 -10.63 5.81
N GLN A 118 -28.25 -11.76 5.36
CA GLN A 118 -29.16 -11.79 4.20
C GLN A 118 -30.48 -11.05 4.46
N GLN A 119 -31.00 -11.10 5.70
CA GLN A 119 -32.23 -10.41 6.08
C GLN A 119 -32.11 -8.87 6.06
N LYS A 120 -30.89 -8.32 6.14
CA LYS A 120 -30.64 -6.87 6.12
C LYS A 120 -30.55 -6.27 4.71
N GLN A 121 -30.45 -7.09 3.67
CA GLN A 121 -30.32 -6.64 2.27
C GLN A 121 -31.65 -6.66 1.49
N ALA A 122 -32.72 -7.25 2.04
CA ALA A 122 -34.04 -7.29 1.40
C ALA A 122 -34.93 -6.06 1.69
N ILE A 123 -34.57 -5.18 2.63
CA ILE A 123 -35.44 -4.07 3.11
C ILE A 123 -34.93 -2.70 2.64
N ARG A 124 -34.39 -2.57 1.42
CA ARG A 124 -33.93 -1.25 0.94
C ARG A 124 -34.10 -0.95 -0.56
N PHE A 125 -35.00 -1.65 -1.24
CA PHE A 125 -35.36 -1.35 -2.63
C PHE A 125 -36.83 -1.66 -2.85
N GLU A 126 -37.72 -0.71 -2.53
CA GLU A 126 -39.04 -0.50 -3.14
C GLU A 126 -39.76 0.60 -2.35
N ASP A 127 -39.39 1.85 -2.62
CA ASP A 127 -40.23 3.01 -2.34
C ASP A 127 -40.10 3.95 -3.54
N GLU A 128 -41.00 3.75 -4.51
CA GLU A 128 -41.69 4.78 -5.31
C GLU A 128 -42.17 4.18 -6.64
N LEU A 129 -43.44 3.81 -6.69
CA LEU A 129 -44.29 3.91 -7.88
C LEU A 129 -45.75 3.82 -7.43
N ILE A 130 -46.36 4.98 -7.17
CA ILE A 130 -47.81 5.12 -7.06
C ILE A 130 -48.38 5.03 -8.47
N PRO A 131 -49.42 4.21 -8.67
CA PRO A 131 -50.60 4.73 -9.36
C PRO A 131 -51.88 4.56 -8.52
N SER A 132 -52.73 5.57 -8.64
CA SER A 132 -54.01 5.76 -7.96
C SER A 132 -55.11 4.75 -8.39
N PRO A 133 -56.24 4.68 -7.66
CA PRO A 133 -57.08 3.48 -7.55
C PRO A 133 -58.20 3.42 -8.60
N PRO A 134 -58.71 2.22 -8.95
CA PRO A 134 -60.07 2.07 -9.41
C PRO A 134 -60.99 1.52 -8.32
N GLN A 135 -62.15 2.17 -8.28
CA GLN A 135 -63.30 2.06 -7.40
C GLN A 135 -64.01 0.69 -7.41
N SER A 136 -64.58 0.35 -6.24
CA SER A 136 -65.87 -0.32 -5.98
C SER A 136 -66.49 -1.18 -7.10
N LYS A 137 -66.81 -2.45 -6.76
CA LYS A 137 -68.14 -3.09 -6.94
C LYS A 137 -68.19 -4.51 -6.35
N ASN A 138 -69.06 -4.65 -5.35
CA ASN A 138 -70.04 -5.73 -5.12
C ASN A 138 -69.64 -7.21 -5.28
N GLY A 139 -69.90 -7.99 -4.22
CA GLY A 139 -70.85 -9.10 -4.34
C GLY A 139 -70.45 -10.47 -3.77
N LYS A 140 -71.21 -10.88 -2.74
CA LYS A 140 -71.63 -12.25 -2.36
C LYS A 140 -70.55 -13.16 -1.73
N GLY A 141 -70.78 -13.78 -0.57
CA GLY A 141 -72.03 -13.95 0.19
C GLY A 141 -71.78 -14.37 1.62
#